data_AF-A0A424LPX1-F1
#
_entry.id   AF-A0A424LPX1-F1
#
_cell.length_a   1.000
_cell.length_b   1.000
_cell.length_c   1.000
_cell.angle_alpha   90.00
_cell.angle_beta   90.00
_cell.angle_gamma   90.00
#
_symmetry.space_group_name_H-M   'P 1'
#
loop_
_entity.id
_entity.type
_entity.pdbx_description
1 polymer ?
#
loop_
_entity_poly.entity_id
_entity_poly.type
_entity_poly.pdbx_seq_one_letter_code
_entity_poly.pdbx_strand_id
1 'polypeptide(L)'
;MNKPGWLKDTTATPQGYMSPNGELLKSARLSDEHIAMWNEAAVPAAPEPQMLTEADPIEEMTKEELEAFARTKGVELDRRKKKSTLVEKVKVLAGK
;
A
#
# COMPACT_ATOMS: atom_id res chain seq x y z
N MET A 1 8.38 -21.98 -25.27
CA MET A 1 9.62 -21.21 -24.99
C MET A 1 10.75 -22.18 -24.63
N ASN A 2 11.92 -22.13 -25.27
CA ASN A 2 13.02 -23.04 -24.91
C ASN A 2 13.81 -22.41 -23.75
N LYS A 3 13.45 -22.76 -22.50
CA LYS A 3 14.07 -22.19 -21.29
C LYS A 3 15.40 -22.92 -21.03
N PRO A 4 16.55 -22.22 -20.94
CA PRO A 4 17.81 -22.81 -20.48
C PRO A 4 17.61 -23.53 -19.14
N GLY A 5 18.37 -24.61 -18.86
CA GLY A 5 18.16 -25.42 -17.65
C GLY A 5 18.20 -24.65 -16.32
N TRP A 6 18.95 -23.54 -16.26
CA TRP A 6 19.02 -22.65 -15.10
C TRP A 6 17.85 -21.65 -14.99
N LEU A 7 16.99 -21.58 -16.01
CA LEU A 7 15.78 -20.73 -16.09
C LEU A 7 14.47 -21.55 -16.08
N LYS A 8 14.53 -22.88 -15.99
CA LYS A 8 13.35 -23.76 -16.13
C LYS A 8 12.26 -23.50 -15.08
N ASP A 9 12.66 -23.23 -13.83
CA ASP A 9 11.76 -23.00 -12.69
C ASP A 9 11.65 -21.51 -12.32
N THR A 10 11.90 -20.60 -13.28
CA THR A 10 11.96 -19.17 -12.97
C THR A 10 10.71 -18.42 -13.35
N THR A 11 10.39 -17.41 -12.56
CA THR A 11 9.29 -16.48 -12.79
C THR A 11 9.84 -15.19 -13.40
N ALA A 12 9.24 -14.72 -14.48
CA ALA A 12 9.59 -13.42 -15.07
C ALA A 12 8.94 -12.29 -14.24
N THR A 13 9.72 -11.26 -13.96
CA THR A 13 9.31 -10.03 -13.27
C THR A 13 9.86 -8.81 -14.03
N PRO A 14 9.39 -7.58 -13.73
CA PRO A 14 9.92 -6.37 -14.36
C PRO A 14 11.43 -6.16 -14.16
N GLN A 15 11.99 -6.75 -13.10
CA GLN A 15 13.41 -6.67 -12.76
C GLN A 15 14.25 -7.80 -13.39
N GLY A 16 13.61 -8.86 -13.90
CA GLY A 16 14.27 -9.95 -14.61
C GLY A 16 13.70 -11.33 -14.28
N TYR A 17 14.55 -12.36 -14.21
CA TYR A 17 14.13 -13.73 -13.89
C TYR A 17 14.45 -14.06 -12.42
N MET A 18 13.43 -14.47 -11.67
CA MET A 18 13.55 -14.87 -10.27
C MET A 18 13.48 -16.39 -10.11
N SER A 19 14.26 -16.93 -9.17
CA SER A 19 14.19 -18.32 -8.75
C SER A 19 12.94 -18.58 -7.87
N PRO A 20 12.54 -19.85 -7.68
CA PRO A 20 11.47 -20.21 -6.74
C PRO A 20 11.71 -19.74 -5.29
N ASN A 21 12.98 -19.55 -4.93
CA ASN A 21 13.41 -19.11 -3.59
C ASN A 21 13.34 -17.58 -3.43
N GLY A 22 12.97 -16.84 -4.49
CA GLY A 22 12.93 -15.38 -4.48
C GLY A 22 14.25 -14.68 -4.80
N GLU A 23 15.27 -15.42 -5.25
CA GLU A 23 16.56 -14.83 -5.65
C GLU A 23 16.51 -14.36 -7.11
N LEU A 24 17.07 -13.18 -7.40
CA LEU A 24 17.18 -12.66 -8.75
C LEU A 24 18.33 -13.35 -9.50
N LEU A 25 18.03 -14.27 -10.42
CA LEU A 25 19.03 -15.02 -11.17
C LEU A 25 19.61 -14.21 -12.32
N LYS A 26 18.78 -13.38 -12.97
CA LYS A 26 19.23 -12.49 -14.04
C LYS A 26 18.43 -11.21 -14.01
N SER A 27 19.12 -10.08 -13.86
CA SER A 27 18.54 -8.77 -14.05
C SER A 27 18.29 -8.51 -15.53
N ALA A 28 17.08 -8.09 -15.87
CA ALA A 28 16.68 -7.70 -17.21
C ALA A 28 15.42 -6.84 -17.12
N ARG A 29 15.32 -5.80 -17.96
CA ARG A 29 14.06 -5.06 -18.11
C ARG A 29 13.17 -5.82 -19.08
N LEU A 30 12.26 -6.63 -18.55
CA LEU A 30 11.31 -7.41 -19.33
C LEU A 30 10.03 -6.59 -19.58
N SER A 31 9.41 -6.75 -20.75
CA SER A 31 8.10 -6.17 -21.05
C SER A 31 6.98 -7.00 -20.44
N ASP A 32 5.84 -6.37 -20.16
CA ASP A 32 4.67 -7.04 -19.58
C ASP A 32 4.16 -8.21 -20.45
N GLU A 33 4.22 -8.05 -21.78
CA GLU A 33 3.88 -9.12 -22.73
C GLU A 33 4.84 -10.32 -22.60
N HIS A 34 6.14 -10.06 -22.46
CA HIS A 34 7.14 -11.10 -22.28
C HIS A 34 7.00 -11.79 -20.92
N ILE A 35 6.66 -11.03 -19.88
CA ILE A 35 6.38 -11.57 -18.54
C ILE A 35 5.17 -12.50 -18.59
N ALA A 36 4.07 -12.06 -19.22
CA ALA A 36 2.85 -12.85 -19.36
C ALA A 36 3.08 -14.14 -20.17
N MET A 37 3.84 -14.03 -21.27
CA MET A 37 4.23 -15.19 -22.09
C MET A 37 5.14 -16.16 -21.31
N TRP A 38 6.09 -15.65 -20.52
CA TRP A 38 7.05 -16.48 -19.77
C TRP A 38 6.40 -17.24 -18.61
N ASN A 39 5.45 -16.58 -17.93
CA ASN A 39 4.69 -17.15 -16.81
C ASN A 39 3.45 -17.95 -17.30
N GLU A 40 3.32 -18.18 -18.62
CA GLU A 40 2.33 -19.04 -19.29
C GLU A 40 0.92 -19.05 -18.63
N ALA A 41 0.36 -17.87 -18.39
CA ALA A 41 -1.01 -17.68 -17.88
C ALA A 41 -1.29 -18.17 -16.44
N ALA A 42 -0.31 -18.15 -15.53
CA ALA A 42 -0.58 -18.09 -14.10
C ALA A 42 -0.53 -16.63 -13.62
N VAL A 43 -1.72 -16.05 -13.45
CA VAL A 43 -2.10 -14.86 -12.67
C VAL A 43 -1.00 -13.82 -12.43
N PRO A 44 -1.16 -12.56 -12.90
CA PRO A 44 -0.45 -11.48 -12.26
C PRO A 44 -0.91 -11.48 -10.80
N ALA A 45 -0.05 -11.95 -9.89
CA ALA A 45 0.07 -11.29 -8.61
C ALA A 45 0.57 -9.88 -8.92
N ALA A 46 -0.34 -9.06 -9.46
CA ALA A 46 -0.32 -7.64 -9.23
C ALA A 46 -0.03 -7.48 -7.73
N PRO A 47 0.84 -6.53 -7.31
CA PRO A 47 0.91 -6.21 -5.90
C PRO A 47 -0.54 -6.08 -5.46
N GLU A 48 -0.99 -6.93 -4.53
CA GLU A 48 -2.34 -6.84 -4.01
C GLU A 48 -2.53 -5.35 -3.73
N PRO A 49 -3.51 -4.68 -4.38
CA PRO A 49 -3.71 -3.26 -4.12
C PRO A 49 -3.74 -3.18 -2.61
N GLN A 50 -2.73 -2.54 -2.03
CA GLN A 50 -2.72 -2.26 -0.61
C GLN A 50 -4.03 -1.55 -0.45
N MET A 51 -5.01 -2.26 0.13
CA MET A 51 -6.31 -1.71 0.37
C MET A 51 -5.97 -0.49 1.19
N LEU A 52 -6.11 0.69 0.58
CA LEU A 52 -6.25 1.94 1.30
C LEU A 52 -7.50 1.69 2.13
N THR A 53 -7.34 1.05 3.28
CA THR A 53 -8.32 1.04 4.34
C THR A 53 -8.72 2.49 4.45
N GLU A 54 -10.00 2.79 4.14
CA GLU A 54 -10.58 4.12 4.31
C GLU A 54 -10.18 4.59 5.70
N ALA A 55 -9.09 5.34 5.76
CA ALA A 55 -8.67 5.95 6.99
C ALA A 55 -9.79 6.92 7.29
N ASP A 56 -10.36 6.81 8.49
CA ASP A 56 -11.36 7.77 8.92
C ASP A 56 -10.81 9.17 8.61
N PRO A 57 -11.54 10.03 7.89
CA PRO A 57 -11.01 11.34 7.50
C PRO A 57 -10.56 12.15 8.73
N ILE A 58 -11.15 11.87 9.90
CA ILE A 58 -10.78 12.44 11.20
C ILE A 58 -9.41 11.93 11.70
N GLU A 59 -9.05 10.68 11.42
CA GLU A 59 -7.74 10.12 11.79
C GLU A 59 -6.60 10.66 10.93
N GLU A 60 -6.88 11.03 9.68
CA GLU A 60 -5.90 11.66 8.80
C GLU A 60 -5.63 13.12 9.20
N MET A 61 -6.66 13.87 9.63
CA MET A 61 -6.54 15.26 10.04
C MET A 61 -5.39 15.51 11.02
N THR A 62 -4.64 16.58 10.79
CA THR A 62 -3.60 17.07 11.68
C THR A 62 -4.20 17.60 12.98
N LYS A 63 -3.37 17.78 14.02
CA LYS A 63 -3.83 18.33 15.30
C LYS A 63 -4.45 19.73 15.16
N GLU A 64 -4.03 20.49 14.16
CA GLU A 64 -4.54 21.83 13.87
C GLU A 64 -5.93 21.77 13.25
N GLU A 65 -6.13 20.86 12.30
CA GLU A 65 -7.42 20.65 11.65
C GLU A 65 -8.45 20.09 12.64
N LEU A 66 -8.05 19.17 13.52
CA LEU A 66 -8.89 18.65 14.59
C LEU A 66 -9.36 19.76 15.55
N GLU A 67 -8.45 20.67 15.91
CA GLU A 67 -8.79 21.81 16.77
C GLU A 67 -9.69 22.80 16.04
N ALA A 68 -9.40 23.14 14.79
CA ALA A 68 -10.25 24.01 13.98
C ALA A 68 -11.68 23.45 13.89
N PHE A 69 -11.81 22.14 13.63
CA PHE A 69 -13.11 21.47 13.62
C PHE A 69 -13.81 21.54 14.97
N ALA A 70 -13.12 21.22 16.07
CA ALA A 70 -13.70 21.29 17.40
C ALA A 70 -14.12 22.73 17.78
N ARG A 71 -13.34 23.75 17.37
CA ARG A 71 -13.67 25.17 17.57
C ARG A 71 -14.95 25.57 16.82
N THR A 72 -15.23 25.00 15.64
CA THR A 72 -16.54 25.21 14.96
C THR A 72 -17.72 24.70 15.78
N LYS A 73 -17.48 23.71 16.65
CA LYS A 73 -18.45 23.16 17.60
C LYS A 73 -18.39 23.83 18.98
N GLY A 74 -17.56 24.86 19.16
CA GLY A 74 -17.38 25.57 20.42
C GLY A 74 -16.49 24.87 21.45
N VAL A 75 -15.70 23.87 21.03
CA VAL A 75 -14.81 23.09 21.91
C VAL A 75 -13.35 23.34 21.55
N GLU A 76 -12.54 23.74 22.53
CA GLU A 76 -11.11 23.92 22.34
C GLU A 76 -10.33 22.64 22.66
N LEU A 77 -9.44 22.23 21.75
CA LEU A 77 -8.61 21.05 21.92
C LEU A 77 -7.20 21.43 22.38
N ASP A 78 -6.73 20.78 23.45
CA ASP A 78 -5.35 20.97 23.93
C ASP A 78 -4.36 20.19 23.04
N ARG A 79 -3.70 20.88 22.12
CA ARG A 79 -2.70 20.33 21.18
C ARG A 79 -1.49 19.67 21.86
N ARG A 80 -1.25 19.91 23.16
CA ARG A 80 -0.21 19.22 23.94
C ARG A 80 -0.56 17.76 24.20
N LYS A 81 -1.84 17.40 24.08
CA LYS A 81 -2.30 16.00 24.19
C LYS A 81 -1.91 15.20 22.94
N LYS A 82 -1.97 13.88 23.08
CA LYS A 82 -1.67 12.93 22.00
C LYS A 82 -2.74 13.04 20.89
N LYS A 83 -2.34 12.84 19.63
CA LYS A 83 -3.23 12.95 18.46
C LYS A 83 -4.47 12.06 18.62
N SER A 84 -4.30 10.82 19.07
CA SER A 84 -5.39 9.86 19.29
C SER A 84 -6.47 10.39 20.23
N THR A 85 -6.08 11.06 21.33
CA THR A 85 -7.03 11.68 22.27
C THR A 85 -7.80 12.86 21.65
N LEU A 86 -7.17 13.57 20.71
CA LEU A 86 -7.83 14.65 19.98
C LEU A 86 -8.82 14.09 18.95
N VAL A 87 -8.43 13.06 18.21
CA VAL A 87 -9.27 12.34 17.25
C VAL A 87 -10.53 11.81 17.94
N GLU A 88 -10.38 11.12 19.07
CA GLU A 88 -11.51 10.53 19.81
C GLU A 88 -12.55 11.59 20.22
N LYS A 89 -12.08 12.73 20.73
CA LYS A 89 -12.95 13.87 21.03
C LYS A 89 -13.65 14.42 19.80
N VAL A 90 -12.94 14.52 18.68
CA VAL A 90 -13.51 15.00 17.43
C VAL A 90 -14.52 14.01 16.85
N LYS A 91 -14.28 12.69 16.95
CA LYS A 91 -15.24 11.64 16.57
C LYS A 91 -16.55 11.78 17.36
N VAL A 92 -16.46 11.94 18.69
CA VAL A 92 -17.62 12.21 19.56
C VAL A 92 -18.36 13.48 19.14
N LEU A 93 -17.65 14.57 18.81
CA LEU A 93 -18.27 15.82 18.34
C LEU A 93 -18.89 15.72 16.94
N ALA A 94 -18.35 14.83 16.09
CA ALA A 94 -18.87 14.53 14.76
C ALA A 94 -20.04 13.53 14.79
N GLY A 95 -20.37 12.96 15.96
CA GLY A 95 -21.40 11.93 16.10
C GLY A 95 -21.02 10.60 15.45
N LYS A 96 -19.71 10.32 15.36
CA LYS A 96 -19.14 9.09 14.82
C LYS A 96 -18.60 8.20 15.94
#